data_AF-A0A0Q4R698-F1
#
_entry.id   AF-A0A0Q4R698-F1
#
_cell.length_a   1.000
_cell.length_b   1.000
_cell.length_c   1.000
_cell.angle_alpha   90.00
_cell.angle_beta   90.00
_cell.angle_gamma   90.00
#
_symmetry.space_group_name_H-M   'P 1'
#
loop_
_entity.id
_entity.type
_entity.pdbx_description
1 polymer ?
#
loop_
_entity_poly.entity_id
_entity_poly.type
_entity_poly.pdbx_seq_one_letter_code
_entity_poly.pdbx_strand_id
1 'polypeptide(L)' 'MMGLDTAVGLMGKGRRADELCITVRALNYKSSGERGASDADIRSAAAAREGRGERLLAHARRLRAVLARLFEHDCLKEAA' A
#
# COMPACT_ATOMS: atom_id res chain seq x y z
N MET A 1 -9.64 17.06 -16.30
CA MET A 1 -8.92 16.01 -15.55
C MET A 1 -8.02 16.64 -14.48
N MET A 2 -8.56 17.49 -13.59
CA MET A 2 -7.72 18.23 -12.62
C MET A 2 -7.27 17.38 -11.42
N GLY A 3 -8.13 16.51 -10.89
CA GLY A 3 -7.86 15.84 -9.61
C GLY A 3 -6.67 14.88 -9.62
N LEU A 4 -6.42 14.18 -10.74
CA LEU A 4 -5.31 13.24 -10.87
C LEU A 4 -3.97 13.97 -10.98
N ASP A 5 -3.92 15.01 -11.80
CA ASP A 5 -2.72 15.85 -11.97
C ASP A 5 -2.41 16.66 -10.71
N THR A 6 -3.44 17.18 -10.01
CA THR A 6 -3.24 17.81 -8.69
C THR A 6 -2.67 16.82 -7.68
N ALA A 7 -3.19 15.59 -7.63
CA ALA A 7 -2.67 14.56 -6.73
C ALA A 7 -1.21 14.18 -7.05
N VAL A 8 -0.86 14.16 -8.35
CA VAL A 8 0.52 13.96 -8.79
C VAL A 8 1.42 15.14 -8.39
N GLY A 9 0.94 16.37 -8.54
CA GLY A 9 1.67 17.58 -8.12
C GLY A 9 1.94 17.62 -6.62
N LEU A 10 0.99 17.14 -5.79
CA LEU A 10 1.11 17.14 -4.34
C LEU A 10 1.98 15.99 -3.77
N MET A 11 1.89 14.79 -4.35
CA MET A 11 2.51 13.59 -3.77
C MET A 11 3.71 13.07 -4.56
N GLY A 12 3.93 13.57 -5.78
CA GLY A 12 4.90 13.04 -6.72
C GLY A 12 4.39 11.80 -7.46
N LYS A 13 4.89 11.61 -8.69
CA LYS A 13 4.44 10.55 -9.61
C LYS A 13 4.64 9.14 -9.07
N GLY A 14 5.80 8.87 -8.45
CA GLY A 14 6.12 7.54 -7.90
C GLY A 14 5.16 7.14 -6.80
N ARG A 15 5.06 7.97 -5.76
CA ARG A 15 4.16 7.73 -4.62
C ARG A 15 2.70 7.58 -5.06
N ARG A 16 2.25 8.41 -6.01
CA ARG A 16 0.89 8.31 -6.54
C ARG A 16 0.64 7.00 -7.30
N ALA A 17 1.61 6.56 -8.09
CA ALA A 17 1.54 5.28 -8.81
C ALA A 17 1.48 4.11 -7.82
N ASP A 18 2.29 4.14 -6.76
CA ASP A 18 2.31 3.13 -5.70
C ASP A 18 0.97 3.07 -4.94
N GLU A 19 0.39 4.22 -4.59
CA GLU A 19 -0.92 4.30 -3.94
C GLU A 19 -2.03 3.69 -4.80
N LEU A 20 -1.98 3.92 -6.10
CA LEU A 20 -2.94 3.37 -7.06
C LEU A 20 -2.60 1.93 -7.46
N CYS A 21 -1.48 1.39 -6.97
CA CYS A 21 -0.96 0.08 -7.31
C CYS A 21 -0.83 -0.14 -8.83
N ILE A 22 -0.37 0.90 -9.54
CA ILE A 22 -0.11 0.89 -10.98
C ILE A 22 1.32 1.35 -11.26
N THR A 23 1.79 1.16 -12.49
CA THR A 23 3.10 1.70 -12.90
C THR A 23 3.02 3.20 -13.15
N VAL A 24 4.15 3.91 -12.98
CA VAL A 24 4.25 5.34 -13.34
C VAL A 24 3.90 5.57 -14.82
N ARG A 25 4.22 4.62 -15.70
CA ARG A 25 3.83 4.67 -17.12
C ARG A 25 2.31 4.63 -17.29
N ALA A 26 1.62 3.72 -16.61
CA ALA A 26 0.16 3.65 -16.63
C ALA A 26 -0.47 4.92 -16.04
N LEU A 27 0.13 5.48 -14.98
CA LEU A 27 -0.29 6.76 -14.42
C LEU A 27 -0.15 7.90 -15.45
N ASN A 28 0.96 7.98 -16.18
CA ASN A 28 1.16 9.01 -17.21
C ASN A 28 0.12 8.93 -18.33
N TYR A 29 -0.24 7.72 -18.80
CA TYR A 29 -1.30 7.55 -19.80
C TYR A 29 -2.67 7.99 -19.29
N LYS A 30 -2.95 7.77 -18.00
CA LYS A 30 -4.20 8.17 -17.36
C LYS A 30 -4.26 9.67 -17.09
N SER A 31 -3.16 10.29 -16.68
CA SER A 31 -3.05 11.74 -16.43
C SER A 31 -3.10 12.57 -17.72
N SER A 32 -2.45 12.11 -18.79
CA SER A 32 -2.49 12.77 -20.10
C SER A 32 -3.86 12.68 -20.79
N GLY A 33 -4.71 11.75 -20.35
CA GLY A 33 -5.98 11.45 -20.99
C GLY A 33 -5.87 10.64 -22.29
N GLU A 34 -4.67 10.20 -22.67
CA GLU A 34 -4.45 9.29 -23.81
C GLU A 34 -5.16 7.93 -23.59
N ARG A 35 -5.28 7.49 -22.34
CA ARG A 35 -6.16 6.39 -21.95
C ARG A 35 -7.01 6.77 -20.76
N GLY A 36 -8.32 6.64 -20.91
CA GLY A 36 -9.24 6.73 -19.78
C GLY A 36 -9.02 5.61 -18.75
N ALA A 37 -9.62 5.76 -17.58
CA ALA A 37 -9.71 4.67 -16.61
C ALA A 37 -10.87 3.74 -17.00
N SER A 38 -10.59 2.45 -17.13
CA SER A 38 -11.61 1.42 -17.36
C SER A 38 -12.06 0.77 -16.04
N ASP A 39 -13.21 0.10 -16.05
CA ASP A 39 -13.65 -0.70 -14.89
C ASP A 39 -12.65 -1.79 -14.52
N ALA A 40 -11.96 -2.35 -15.52
CA ALA A 40 -10.90 -3.33 -15.30
C ALA A 40 -9.73 -2.72 -14.52
N ASP A 41 -9.36 -1.48 -14.81
CA ASP A 41 -8.34 -0.75 -14.06
C ASP A 41 -8.74 -0.55 -12.59
N ILE A 42 -10.00 -0.17 -12.36
CA ILE A 42 -10.53 0.07 -11.01
C ILE A 42 -10.52 -1.23 -10.20
N ARG A 43 -11.03 -2.33 -10.79
CA ARG A 43 -11.02 -3.65 -10.14
C ARG A 43 -9.61 -4.14 -9.86
N SER A 44 -8.68 -3.96 -10.80
CA SER A 44 -7.28 -4.35 -10.61
C SER A 44 -6.62 -3.55 -9.48
N ALA A 45 -6.87 -2.23 -9.41
CA ALA A 45 -6.33 -1.39 -8.34
C ALA A 45 -6.91 -1.76 -6.97
N ALA A 46 -8.21 -2.09 -6.90
CA ALA A 46 -8.87 -2.54 -5.69
C ALA A 46 -8.25 -3.85 -5.17
N ALA A 47 -8.15 -4.88 -6.02
CA ALA A 47 -7.56 -6.17 -5.64
C ALA A 47 -6.10 -6.03 -5.19
N ALA A 48 -5.30 -5.18 -5.85
CA ALA A 48 -3.92 -4.93 -5.47
C ALA A 48 -3.81 -4.24 -4.09
N ARG A 49 -4.74 -3.33 -3.78
CA ARG A 49 -4.82 -2.67 -2.46
C ARG A 49 -5.23 -3.63 -1.36
N GLU A 50 -6.22 -4.49 -1.61
CA GLU A 50 -6.65 -5.53 -0.68
C GLU A 50 -5.48 -6.47 -0.34
N GLY A 51 -4.79 -6.99 -1.36
CA GLY A 51 -3.62 -7.85 -1.14
C GLY A 51 -2.48 -7.13 -0.42
N ARG A 52 -2.31 -5.81 -0.59
CA ARG A 52 -1.35 -5.02 0.21
C ARG A 52 -1.80 -4.92 1.67
N GLY A 53 -3.09 -4.71 1.92
CA GLY A 53 -3.68 -4.70 3.26
C GLY A 53 -3.46 -6.02 3.99
N GLU A 54 -3.70 -7.15 3.32
CA GLU A 54 -3.46 -8.49 3.88
C GLU A 54 -2.00 -8.69 4.29
N ARG A 55 -1.04 -8.27 3.45
CA ARG A 55 0.39 -8.35 3.79
C ARG A 55 0.75 -7.51 5.01
N LEU A 56 0.19 -6.30 5.13
CA LEU A 56 0.40 -5.43 6.30
C LEU A 56 -0.17 -6.07 7.57
N LEU A 57 -1.38 -6.64 7.50
CA LEU A 57 -1.97 -7.36 8.63
C LEU A 57 -1.14 -8.58 9.02
N ALA A 58 -0.65 -9.35 8.06
CA ALA A 58 0.23 -10.49 8.32
C ALA A 58 1.56 -10.05 8.96
N HIS A 59 2.11 -8.91 8.55
CA HIS A 59 3.30 -8.34 9.19
C HIS A 59 3.02 -7.88 10.62
N ALA A 60 1.91 -7.16 10.86
CA ALA A 60 1.51 -6.73 12.20
C ALA A 60 1.28 -7.91 13.15
N ARG A 61 0.66 -8.99 12.66
CA ARG A 61 0.50 -10.25 13.43
C ARG A 61 1.85 -10.85 13.83
N ARG A 62 2.81 -10.89 12.91
CA ARG A 62 4.18 -11.37 13.20
C ARG A 62 4.88 -10.50 14.24
N LEU A 63 4.79 -9.18 14.12
CA LEU A 63 5.36 -8.26 15.12
C LEU A 63 4.75 -8.49 16.51
N ARG A 64 3.42 -8.64 16.60
CA ARG A 64 2.76 -8.96 17.88
C ARG A 64 3.26 -10.27 18.49
N ALA A 65 3.45 -11.30 17.68
CA ALA A 65 4.00 -12.58 18.16
C ALA A 65 5.45 -12.47 18.65
N VAL A 66 6.29 -11.67 17.97
CA VAL A 66 7.67 -11.40 18.41
C VAL A 66 7.68 -10.65 19.75
N LEU A 67 6.85 -9.62 19.88
CA LEU A 67 6.75 -8.85 21.13
C LEU A 67 6.27 -9.71 22.30
N ALA A 68 5.25 -10.55 22.09
CA ALA A 68 4.76 -11.46 23.13
C ALA A 68 5.87 -12.38 23.66
N ARG A 69 6.68 -12.97 22.76
CA ARG A 69 7.81 -13.83 23.14
C ARG A 69 8.91 -13.09 23.91
N LEU A 70 9.19 -11.83 23.54
CA LEU A 70 10.17 -11.01 24.25
C LEU A 70 9.71 -10.75 25.69
N PHE A 71 8.44 -10.35 25.87
CA PHE A 71 7.88 -10.12 27.21
C PHE A 71 7.82 -11.38 28.07
N GLU A 72 7.47 -12.54 27.50
CA GLU A 72 7.51 -13.82 28.23
C GLU A 72 8.93 -14.17 28.71
N HIS A 73 9.94 -13.91 27.87
CA HIS A 73 11.34 -14.18 28.22
C HIS A 73 11.89 -13.20 29.28
N ASP A 74 11.47 -11.94 29.25
CA ASP A 74 11.86 -10.96 30.26
C ASP A 74 11.22 -11.25 31.63
N CYS A 75 9.94 -11.67 31.67
CA CYS A 75 9.30 -12.11 32.91
C CYS A 75 9.97 -13.35 33.55
N LEU A 76 10.49 -14.27 32.73
CA LEU A 76 11.22 -15.45 33.24
C LEU A 76 12.60 -15.09 33.80
N LYS A 77 13.23 -14.01 33.33
CA LYS A 77 14.50 -13.52 33.88
C LYS A 77 14.36 -12.80 35.22
N GLU A 78 13.24 -12.12 35.47
CA GLU A 78 13.00 -11.45 36.75
C GLU A 78 12.57 -12.42 37.87
N ALA A 79 12.11 -13.62 37.51
CA ALA A 79 11.64 -14.63 38.46
C ALA A 79 12.72 -15.66 38.90
N ALA A 80 13.96 -15.54 38.42
CA ALA A 80 15.09 -16.43 38.71
C ALA A 80 16.19 -15.69 39.48
#